data_AF-A0A2R6FHS3-F1
#
_entry.id   AF-A0A2R6FHS3-F1
#
_cell.length_a   1.000
_cell.length_b   1.000
_cell.length_c   1.000
_cell.angle_alpha   90.00
_cell.angle_beta   90.00
_cell.angle_gamma   90.00
#
_symmetry.space_group_name_H-M   'P 1'
#
loop_
_entity.id
_entity.type
_entity.pdbx_description
1 polymer ?
#
loop_
_entity_poly.entity_id
_entity_poly.type
_entity_poly.pdbx_seq_one_letter_code
_entity_poly.pdbx_strand_id
1 'polypeptide(L)'
;MVADSLRPESRLRPTAWSGLAVVAASVILSVLARTSLGDSVRIRWSVGTYYGPEFAPTALVFAAFPVAVAALYVGFRWVAARLERADDLEDGRVAYELSALLTLFVVLLGQVALFVANLA
;
A
#
# COMPACT_ATOMS: atom_id res chain seq x y z
N MET A 1 13.71 -27.12 -38.02
CA MET A 1 12.71 -27.93 -37.29
C MET A 1 12.87 -27.60 -35.81
N VAL A 2 11.94 -26.77 -35.31
CA VAL A 2 11.55 -26.49 -33.91
C VAL A 2 12.66 -26.27 -32.87
N ALA A 3 12.98 -25.00 -32.62
CA ALA A 3 13.48 -24.55 -31.33
C ALA A 3 12.79 -23.21 -30.99
N ASP A 4 12.43 -23.05 -29.71
CA ASP A 4 11.91 -21.85 -29.05
C ASP A 4 10.47 -21.37 -29.33
N SER A 5 9.48 -22.22 -29.02
CA SER A 5 8.08 -21.77 -28.86
C SER A 5 7.60 -21.72 -27.39
N LEU A 6 8.50 -21.64 -26.41
CA LEU A 6 8.11 -21.59 -24.99
C LEU A 6 8.78 -20.41 -24.26
N ARG A 7 8.46 -19.18 -24.66
CA ARG A 7 8.41 -18.08 -23.70
C ARG A 7 6.94 -17.79 -23.44
N PRO A 8 6.36 -18.22 -22.31
CA PRO A 8 5.12 -17.60 -21.89
C PRO A 8 5.47 -16.13 -21.64
N GLU A 9 5.11 -15.27 -22.59
CA GLU A 9 5.06 -13.83 -22.40
C GLU A 9 3.93 -13.47 -21.43
N SER A 10 3.87 -14.14 -20.28
CA SER A 10 3.28 -13.53 -19.12
C SER A 10 4.32 -12.51 -18.63
N ARG A 11 4.34 -11.33 -19.29
CA ARG A 11 4.78 -10.10 -18.63
C ARG A 11 3.80 -9.87 -17.48
N LEU A 12 3.94 -10.67 -16.43
CA LEU A 12 3.32 -10.44 -15.14
C LEU A 12 3.73 -9.01 -14.82
N ARG A 13 2.73 -8.13 -14.71
CA ARG A 13 2.87 -6.82 -14.09
C ARG A 13 2.43 -7.01 -12.64
N PRO A 14 3.29 -7.51 -11.73
CA PRO A 14 2.97 -7.67 -10.32
C PRO A 14 2.23 -6.46 -9.75
N THR A 15 2.64 -5.27 -10.16
CA THR A 15 2.02 -4.02 -9.72
C THR A 15 0.55 -3.85 -10.14
N ALA A 16 0.10 -4.40 -11.27
CA ALA A 16 -1.26 -4.16 -11.77
C ALA A 16 -2.33 -4.79 -10.87
N TRP A 17 -2.26 -6.11 -10.66
CA TRP A 17 -3.23 -6.84 -9.84
C TRP A 17 -2.88 -6.84 -8.36
N SER A 18 -1.61 -7.01 -8.00
CA SER A 18 -1.21 -7.06 -6.60
C SER A 18 -1.32 -5.69 -5.93
N GLY A 19 -1.05 -4.60 -6.65
CA GLY A 19 -1.27 -3.24 -6.13
C GLY A 19 -2.75 -2.96 -5.83
N LEU A 20 -3.66 -3.37 -6.73
CA LEU A 20 -5.11 -3.28 -6.49
C LEU A 20 -5.56 -4.17 -5.33
N ALA A 21 -4.99 -5.37 -5.21
CA ALA A 21 -5.28 -6.26 -4.09
C ALA A 21 -4.87 -5.62 -2.74
N VAL A 22 -3.73 -4.91 -2.69
CA VAL A 22 -3.31 -4.18 -1.48
C VAL A 22 -4.27 -3.02 -1.18
N VAL A 23 -4.73 -2.27 -2.18
CA VAL A 23 -5.77 -1.23 -1.99
C VAL A 23 -7.06 -1.86 -1.43
N ALA A 24 -7.53 -2.96 -2.02
CA ALA A 24 -8.75 -3.64 -1.57
C ALA A 24 -8.60 -4.18 -0.14
N ALA A 25 -7.46 -4.80 0.19
CA ALA A 25 -7.17 -5.27 1.54
C ALA A 25 -7.17 -4.10 2.56
N SER A 26 -6.59 -2.96 2.18
CA SER A 26 -6.61 -1.74 3.01
C SER A 26 -8.05 -1.27 3.26
N VAL A 27 -8.91 -1.24 2.23
CA VAL A 27 -10.33 -0.88 2.36
C VAL A 27 -11.06 -1.84 3.30
N ILE A 28 -10.92 -3.15 3.11
CA ILE A 28 -11.56 -4.17 3.95
C ILE A 28 -11.15 -3.98 5.41
N LEU A 29 -9.86 -3.82 5.66
CA LEU A 29 -9.35 -3.62 7.02
C LEU A 29 -9.86 -2.30 7.63
N SER A 30 -10.02 -1.24 6.85
CA SER A 30 -10.61 0.02 7.31
C SER A 30 -12.11 -0.07 7.64
N VAL A 31 -12.84 -0.97 6.97
CA VAL A 31 -14.23 -1.27 7.31
C VAL A 31 -14.28 -2.09 8.59
N LEU A 32 -13.46 -3.13 8.71
CA LEU A 32 -13.35 -3.96 9.92
C LEU A 32 -12.98 -3.12 11.15
N ALA A 33 -12.03 -2.19 11.01
CA ALA A 33 -11.64 -1.26 12.06
C ALA A 33 -12.82 -0.46 12.62
N ARG A 34 -13.69 0.04 11.75
CA ARG A 34 -14.88 0.80 12.16
C ARG A 34 -15.88 -0.04 12.92
N THR A 35 -15.99 -1.34 12.61
CA THR A 35 -16.91 -2.23 13.31
C THR A 35 -16.33 -2.78 14.62
N SER A 36 -14.99 -2.81 14.76
CA SER A 36 -14.32 -3.50 15.87
C SER A 36 -13.69 -2.58 16.92
N LEU A 37 -13.25 -1.37 16.56
CA LEU A 37 -12.43 -0.51 17.44
C LEU A 37 -13.20 0.64 18.12
N GLY A 38 -14.51 0.76 17.90
CA GLY A 38 -15.30 1.88 18.40
C GLY A 38 -14.96 3.23 17.73
N ASP A 39 -15.40 4.34 18.33
CA ASP A 39 -15.32 5.67 17.70
C ASP A 39 -13.92 6.30 17.71
N SER A 40 -13.05 5.86 18.62
CA SER A 40 -11.71 6.42 18.80
C SER A 40 -10.64 5.34 18.95
N VAL A 41 -9.53 5.52 18.24
CA VAL A 41 -8.31 4.71 18.39
C VAL A 41 -7.26 5.46 19.18
N ARG A 42 -6.47 4.71 19.95
CA ARG A 42 -5.35 5.22 20.72
C ARG A 42 -4.13 5.38 19.82
N ILE A 43 -3.61 6.60 19.70
CA ILE A 43 -2.43 6.94 18.91
C ILE A 43 -1.45 7.67 19.81
N ARG A 44 -0.80 6.95 20.72
CA ARG A 44 0.17 7.56 21.61
C ARG A 44 1.52 7.67 20.89
N TRP A 45 1.92 8.89 20.54
CA TRP A 45 3.28 9.20 20.12
C TRP A 45 3.81 10.39 20.92
N SER A 46 5.12 10.39 21.15
CA SER A 46 5.83 11.51 21.77
C SER A 46 7.00 11.92 20.88
N VAL A 47 7.20 13.22 20.74
CA VAL A 47 8.42 13.80 20.15
C VAL A 47 8.99 14.77 21.17
N GLY A 48 10.11 14.39 21.78
CA GLY A 48 10.70 15.13 22.90
C GLY A 48 9.72 15.21 24.08
N THR A 49 9.43 16.42 24.54
CA THR A 49 8.48 16.70 25.63
C THR A 49 7.03 16.88 25.15
N TYR A 50 6.77 16.87 23.85
CA TYR A 50 5.43 17.00 23.30
C TYR A 50 4.71 15.65 23.29
N TYR A 51 3.60 15.58 24.03
CA TYR A 51 2.66 14.47 23.98
C TYR A 51 1.62 14.75 22.89
N GLY A 52 1.59 13.90 21.86
CA GLY A 52 0.54 13.93 20.85
C GLY A 52 -0.83 13.59 21.44
N PRO A 53 -1.92 13.85 20.68
CA PRO A 53 -3.28 13.51 21.10
C PRO A 53 -3.37 12.01 21.41
N GLU A 54 -3.91 11.67 22.58
CA GLU A 54 -3.97 10.26 23.02
C GLU A 54 -4.93 9.43 22.16
N PHE A 55 -5.97 10.07 21.62
CA PHE A 55 -7.02 9.43 20.84
C PHE A 55 -7.31 10.19 19.55
N ALA A 56 -7.61 9.45 18.49
CA ALA A 56 -8.03 9.98 17.19
C ALA A 56 -9.28 9.25 16.70
N PRO A 57 -10.15 9.91 15.91
CA PRO A 57 -11.36 9.26 15.38
C PRO A 57 -11.00 8.06 14.50
N THR A 58 -11.53 6.87 14.84
CA THR A 58 -11.26 5.62 14.11
C THR A 58 -11.55 5.77 12.63
N ALA A 59 -12.68 6.40 12.30
CA ALA A 59 -13.09 6.63 10.93
C ALA A 59 -12.06 7.48 10.15
N LEU A 60 -11.52 8.54 10.75
CA LEU A 60 -10.55 9.41 10.08
C LEU A 60 -9.21 8.69 9.87
N VAL A 61 -8.72 8.02 10.90
CA VAL A 61 -7.44 7.31 10.87
C VAL A 61 -7.48 6.18 9.85
N PHE A 62 -8.50 5.33 9.91
CA PHE A 62 -8.61 4.20 9.00
C PHE A 62 -9.07 4.59 7.60
N ALA A 63 -9.73 5.73 7.38
CA ALA A 63 -9.97 6.23 6.03
C ALA A 63 -8.69 6.75 5.36
N ALA A 64 -7.72 7.26 6.13
CA ALA A 64 -6.47 7.78 5.60
C ALA A 64 -5.62 6.69 4.91
N PHE A 65 -5.66 5.44 5.42
CA PHE A 65 -4.85 4.35 4.86
C PHE A 65 -5.24 3.96 3.42
N PRO A 66 -6.50 3.63 3.09
CA PRO A 66 -6.90 3.36 1.71
C PRO A 66 -6.60 4.51 0.77
N VAL A 67 -6.78 5.76 1.24
CA VAL A 67 -6.46 6.96 0.46
C VAL A 67 -4.96 7.03 0.17
N ALA A 68 -4.11 6.82 1.18
CA ALA A 68 -2.65 6.82 1.02
C ALA A 68 -2.18 5.69 0.09
N VAL A 69 -2.69 4.47 0.28
CA VAL A 69 -2.35 3.31 -0.57
C VAL A 69 -2.80 3.56 -2.02
N ALA A 70 -4.01 4.08 -2.24
CA ALA A 70 -4.50 4.42 -3.57
C ALA A 70 -3.68 5.54 -4.22
N ALA A 71 -3.32 6.59 -3.48
CA ALA A 71 -2.47 7.68 -3.97
C ALA A 71 -1.08 7.19 -4.37
N LEU A 72 -0.45 6.33 -3.55
CA LEU A 72 0.83 5.70 -3.86
C LEU A 72 0.72 4.80 -5.09
N TYR A 73 -0.32 3.97 -5.18
CA TYR A 73 -0.56 3.11 -6.34
C TYR A 73 -0.66 3.93 -7.64
N VAL A 74 -1.49 4.98 -7.65
CA VAL A 74 -1.63 5.87 -8.81
C VAL A 74 -0.31 6.58 -9.12
N GLY A 75 0.41 7.05 -8.09
CA GLY A 75 1.72 7.68 -8.23
C GLY A 75 2.75 6.75 -8.89
N PHE A 76 2.86 5.51 -8.42
CA PHE A 76 3.75 4.52 -9.03
C PHE A 76 3.35 4.17 -10.46
N ARG A 77 2.06 4.11 -10.79
CA ARG A 77 1.64 3.92 -12.19
C ARG A 77 1.99 5.10 -13.07
N TRP A 78 1.83 6.32 -12.56
CA TRP A 78 2.17 7.53 -13.29
C TRP A 78 3.68 7.65 -13.55
N VAL A 79 4.51 7.37 -12.55
CA VAL A 79 5.98 7.35 -12.67
C VAL A 79 6.41 6.26 -13.66
N ALA A 80 5.87 5.04 -13.57
CA ALA A 80 6.16 3.97 -14.51
C ALA A 80 5.85 4.39 -15.96
N ALA A 81 4.68 4.99 -16.19
CA ALA A 81 4.29 5.49 -17.52
C ALA A 81 5.17 6.65 -18.01
N ARG A 82 5.78 7.43 -17.10
CA ARG A 82 6.75 8.48 -17.43
C ARG A 82 8.10 7.89 -17.82
N LEU A 83 8.60 6.92 -17.07
CA LEU A 83 9.87 6.24 -17.35
C LEU A 83 9.79 5.37 -18.62
N GLU A 84 8.65 4.73 -18.89
CA GLU A 84 8.41 4.02 -20.15
C GLU A 84 8.47 4.95 -21.37
N ARG A 85 8.04 6.21 -21.25
CA ARG A 85 8.15 7.20 -22.35
C ARG A 85 9.56 7.72 -22.56
N ALA A 86 10.45 7.54 -21.58
CA ALA A 86 11.83 7.99 -21.63
C ALA A 86 12.80 6.85 -22.00
N ASP A 87 12.29 5.64 -22.28
CA ASP A 87 13.06 4.40 -22.46
C ASP A 87 13.98 4.03 -21.27
N ASP A 88 13.82 4.69 -20.12
CA ASP A 88 14.67 4.54 -18.93
C ASP A 88 14.26 3.36 -18.01
N LEU A 89 13.13 2.69 -18.28
CA LEU A 89 12.59 1.67 -17.37
C LEU A 89 13.08 0.25 -17.68
N GLU A 90 13.66 -0.03 -18.85
CA GLU A 90 13.95 -1.41 -19.27
C GLU A 90 14.95 -2.12 -18.34
N ASP A 91 16.03 -1.45 -17.95
CA ASP A 91 17.07 -2.03 -17.08
C ASP A 91 16.63 -2.18 -15.61
N GLY A 92 15.66 -1.38 -15.17
CA GLY A 92 15.26 -1.26 -13.75
C GLY A 92 13.86 -1.76 -13.41
N ARG A 93 13.09 -2.26 -14.39
CA ARG A 93 11.65 -2.53 -14.23
C ARG A 93 11.30 -3.42 -13.04
N VAL A 94 12.01 -4.54 -12.88
CA VAL A 94 11.72 -5.52 -11.82
C VAL A 94 11.99 -4.91 -10.45
N ALA A 95 13.12 -4.21 -10.29
CA ALA A 95 13.46 -3.53 -9.04
C ALA A 95 12.42 -2.46 -8.71
N TYR A 96 12.02 -1.65 -9.69
CA TYR A 96 10.96 -0.66 -9.54
C TYR A 96 9.62 -1.27 -9.09
N GLU A 97 9.17 -2.33 -9.75
CA GLU A 97 7.90 -2.98 -9.42
C GLU A 97 7.92 -3.62 -8.03
N LEU A 98 9.05 -4.24 -7.64
CA LEU A 98 9.23 -4.78 -6.30
C LEU A 98 9.26 -3.69 -5.24
N SER A 99 9.96 -2.57 -5.48
CA SER A 99 9.98 -1.43 -4.57
C SER A 99 8.60 -0.82 -4.41
N ALA A 100 7.85 -0.62 -5.50
CA ALA A 100 6.48 -0.11 -5.45
C ALA A 100 5.57 -1.03 -4.62
N LEU A 101 5.62 -2.34 -4.87
CA LEU A 101 4.84 -3.32 -4.10
C LEU A 101 5.26 -3.36 -2.62
N LEU A 102 6.56 -3.33 -2.34
CA LEU A 102 7.08 -3.31 -0.98
C LEU A 102 6.59 -2.06 -0.23
N THR A 103 6.61 -0.89 -0.86
CA THR A 103 6.08 0.34 -0.26
C THR A 103 4.59 0.21 0.07
N LEU A 104 3.77 -0.28 -0.86
CA LEU A 104 2.34 -0.50 -0.61
C LEU A 104 2.12 -1.50 0.54
N PHE A 105 2.91 -2.57 0.56
CA PHE A 105 2.81 -3.62 1.59
C PHE A 105 3.22 -3.11 2.97
N VAL A 106 4.28 -2.29 3.07
CA VAL A 106 4.70 -1.66 4.33
C VAL A 106 3.61 -0.77 4.91
N VAL A 107 2.92 0.01 4.06
CA VAL A 107 1.79 0.84 4.51
C VAL A 107 0.64 -0.04 5.02
N LEU A 108 0.31 -1.13 4.32
CA LEU A 108 -0.70 -2.09 4.76
C LEU A 108 -0.32 -2.76 6.09
N LEU A 109 0.94 -3.16 6.27
CA LEU A 109 1.43 -3.73 7.54
C LEU A 109 1.32 -2.72 8.68
N GLY A 110 1.60 -1.44 8.43
CA GLY A 110 1.38 -0.37 9.41
C GLY A 110 -0.09 -0.25 9.82
N GLN A 111 -1.02 -0.35 8.86
CA GLN A 111 -2.46 -0.38 9.14
C GLN A 111 -2.86 -1.59 9.98
N VAL A 112 -2.35 -2.78 9.67
CA VAL A 112 -2.59 -4.02 10.44
C VAL A 112 -2.05 -3.90 11.85
N ALA A 113 -0.82 -3.41 12.01
CA ALA A 113 -0.21 -3.22 13.32
C ALA A 113 -1.02 -2.25 14.18
N LEU A 114 -1.50 -1.14 13.59
CA LEU A 114 -2.35 -0.19 14.29
C LEU A 114 -3.70 -0.79 14.69
N PHE A 115 -4.32 -1.58 13.80
CA PHE A 115 -5.57 -2.29 14.08
C PHE A 115 -5.39 -3.28 15.24
N VAL A 116 -4.37 -4.15 15.18
CA VAL A 116 -4.09 -5.14 16.21
C VAL A 116 -3.74 -4.49 17.55
N ALA A 117 -2.94 -3.42 17.55
CA ALA A 117 -2.57 -2.70 18.77
C ALA A 117 -3.76 -2.03 19.48
N ASN A 118 -4.87 -1.79 18.77
CA ASN A 118 -6.08 -1.20 19.32
C ASN A 118 -7.20 -2.23 19.59
N LEU A 119 -6.99 -3.51 19.26
CA LEU A 119 -7.92 -4.60 19.61
C LEU A 119 -7.74 -5.12 21.04
N ALA A 120 -6.60 -4.82 21.68
CA ALA A 120 -6.24 -5.24 23.03
C ALA A 120 -6.59 -4.17 24.07
#